data_AF-A0A1Y5DGH2-F1
#
_entry.id   AF-A0A1Y5DGH2-F1
#
_cell.length_a   1.000
_cell.length_b   1.000
_cell.length_c   1.000
_cell.angle_alpha   90.00
_cell.angle_beta   90.00
_cell.angle_gamma   90.00
#
_symmetry.space_group_name_H-M   'P 1'
#
loop_
_entity.id
_entity.type
_entity.pdbx_description
1 polymer ?
#
loop_
_entity_poly.entity_id
_entity_poly.type
_entity_poly.pdbx_seq_one_letter_code
_entity_poly.pdbx_strand_id
1 'polypeptide(L)'
;MYSIGFSFMKCIICNKPVYGKQGMTAVGLGAIHKKCFPGHSLDNRVFQSLDVSALNDEDFVELKEIVLAEINARENVSQKTSIELF
;
A
#
# COMPACT_ATOMS: atom_id res chain seq x y z
N MET A 1 3.48 31.62 -37.40
CA MET A 1 2.73 30.45 -36.91
C MET A 1 3.25 30.13 -35.51
N TYR A 2 2.64 30.73 -34.48
CA TYR A 2 3.04 30.47 -33.10
C TYR A 2 2.40 29.15 -32.69
N SER A 3 3.21 28.09 -32.66
CA SER A 3 2.84 26.84 -32.01
C SER A 3 2.54 27.15 -30.55
N ILE A 4 1.25 27.22 -30.21
CA ILE A 4 0.80 27.23 -28.81
C ILE A 4 1.12 25.82 -28.28
N GLY A 5 2.37 25.64 -27.86
CA GLY A 5 2.82 24.45 -27.17
C GLY A 5 2.10 24.41 -25.84
N PHE A 6 0.95 23.75 -25.80
CA PHE A 6 0.35 23.33 -24.53
C PHE A 6 1.38 22.44 -23.84
N SER A 7 2.10 22.98 -22.86
CA SER A 7 2.96 22.22 -21.99
C SER A 7 2.08 21.29 -21.17
N PHE A 8 1.82 20.09 -21.68
CA PHE A 8 1.05 19.08 -20.98
C PHE A 8 1.73 18.79 -19.65
N MET A 9 1.00 18.91 -18.54
CA MET A 9 1.47 18.44 -17.24
C MET A 9 1.81 16.95 -17.36
N LYS A 10 3.07 16.59 -17.14
CA LYS A 10 3.52 15.20 -17.21
C LYS A 10 3.37 14.54 -15.85
N CYS A 11 2.98 13.27 -15.87
CA CYS A 11 2.93 12.45 -14.68
C CYS A 11 4.34 12.30 -14.11
N ILE A 12 4.56 12.68 -12.86
CA ILE A 12 5.87 12.56 -12.20
C ILE A 12 6.39 11.11 -12.11
N ILE A 13 5.51 10.11 -12.30
CA ILE A 13 5.87 8.68 -12.24
C ILE A 13 6.15 8.09 -13.63
N CYS A 14 5.21 8.22 -14.57
CA CYS A 14 5.33 7.57 -15.88
C CYS A 14 5.71 8.53 -17.03
N ASN A 15 5.89 9.82 -16.73
CA ASN A 15 6.25 10.88 -17.68
C ASN A 15 5.27 11.08 -18.86
N LYS A 16 4.08 10.44 -18.81
CA LYS A 16 3.01 10.59 -19.81
C LYS A 16 2.11 11.79 -19.47
N PRO A 17 1.45 12.41 -20.46
CA PRO A 17 0.54 13.53 -20.23
C PRO A 17 -0.58 13.17 -19.23
N VAL A 18 -0.82 14.06 -18.27
CA VAL A 18 -1.94 14.01 -17.32
C VAL A 18 -3.00 15.00 -17.79
N TYR A 19 -4.23 14.53 -17.99
CA TYR A 19 -5.34 15.35 -18.48
C TYR A 19 -6.66 14.91 -17.85
N GLY A 20 -7.59 15.84 -17.65
CA GLY A 20 -8.96 15.55 -17.23
C GLY A 20 -9.10 14.82 -15.88
N LYS A 21 -10.17 14.03 -15.73
CA LYS A 21 -10.58 13.38 -14.47
C LYS A 21 -9.63 12.30 -13.94
N GLN A 22 -8.69 11.84 -14.76
CA GLN A 22 -7.68 10.83 -14.40
C GLN A 22 -6.43 11.44 -13.75
N GLY A 23 -6.32 12.77 -13.74
CA GLY A 23 -5.24 13.49 -13.08
C GLY A 23 -5.57 13.86 -11.64
N MET A 24 -4.51 13.97 -10.85
CA MET A 24 -4.51 14.65 -9.56
C MET A 24 -3.17 15.39 -9.40
N THR A 25 -3.11 16.29 -8.44
CA THR A 25 -1.89 17.02 -8.10
C THR A 25 -1.38 16.52 -6.76
N ALA A 26 -0.15 16.00 -6.73
CA ALA A 26 0.56 15.77 -5.49
C ALA A 26 1.12 17.10 -5.00
N VAL A 27 0.70 17.53 -3.80
CA VAL A 27 1.11 18.81 -3.20
C VAL A 27 2.64 18.87 -3.13
N GLY A 28 3.24 19.91 -3.70
CA GLY A 28 4.69 20.11 -3.73
C GLY A 28 5.48 19.26 -4.73
N LEU A 29 4.86 18.31 -5.44
CA LEU A 29 5.55 17.40 -6.38
C LEU A 29 5.11 17.57 -7.83
N GLY A 30 3.83 17.84 -8.09
CA GLY A 30 3.30 18.06 -9.44
C GLY A 30 2.17 17.11 -9.84
N ALA A 31 1.90 17.01 -11.14
CA ALA A 31 0.80 16.23 -11.66
C ALA A 31 1.09 14.72 -11.67
N ILE A 32 0.09 13.92 -11.34
CA ILE A 32 0.17 12.47 -11.31
C ILE A 32 -1.16 11.86 -11.78
N HIS A 33 -1.11 10.73 -12.49
CA HIS A 33 -2.35 9.99 -12.76
C HIS A 33 -2.84 9.37 -11.46
N LYS A 34 -4.15 9.35 -11.22
CA LYS A 34 -4.75 8.65 -10.07
C LYS A 34 -4.29 7.19 -9.98
N LYS A 35 -4.13 6.51 -11.12
CA LYS A 35 -3.59 5.14 -11.22
C LYS A 35 -2.08 5.02 -10.95
N CYS A 36 -1.33 6.10 -11.10
CA CYS A 36 0.11 6.15 -10.82
C CYS A 36 0.39 6.64 -9.41
N PHE A 37 -0.63 7.11 -8.67
CA PHE A 37 -0.48 7.62 -7.33
C PHE A 37 -0.23 6.46 -6.36
N PRO A 38 0.92 6.43 -5.66
CA PRO A 38 1.32 5.30 -4.81
C PRO A 38 0.47 5.13 -3.52
N GLY A 39 -0.56 5.96 -3.32
CA GLY A 39 -1.53 5.82 -2.24
C GLY A 39 -2.79 5.01 -2.61
N HIS A 40 -2.86 4.41 -3.79
CA HIS A 40 -3.98 3.58 -4.24
C HIS A 40 -3.51 2.16 -4.60
N SER A 41 -3.08 1.42 -3.57
CA SER A 41 -3.21 -0.04 -3.43
C SER A 41 -2.27 -0.96 -4.23
N LEU A 42 -1.51 -1.79 -3.50
CA LEU A 42 -1.10 -3.20 -3.76
C LEU A 42 0.39 -3.57 -3.89
N ASP A 43 1.36 -2.65 -3.90
CA ASP A 43 2.79 -3.06 -4.01
C ASP A 43 3.70 -2.70 -2.83
N ASN A 44 3.24 -1.90 -1.87
CA ASN A 44 3.96 -1.79 -0.62
C ASN A 44 3.49 -2.92 0.28
N ARG A 45 4.23 -4.03 0.31
CA ARG A 45 4.13 -5.04 1.38
C ARG A 45 4.68 -4.47 2.70
N VAL A 46 4.36 -3.21 2.99
CA VAL A 46 4.82 -2.46 4.15
C VAL A 46 3.69 -2.41 5.16
N PHE A 47 3.86 -3.08 6.29
CA PHE A 47 2.95 -3.04 7.42
C PHE A 47 3.57 -2.15 8.51
N GLN A 48 3.01 -0.95 8.72
CA GLN A 48 3.60 0.08 9.60
C GLN A 48 5.05 0.40 9.19
N SER A 49 6.04 0.02 9.98
CA SER A 49 7.48 0.16 9.70
C SER A 49 8.14 -1.11 9.17
N LEU A 50 7.39 -2.21 9.03
CA LEU A 50 7.90 -3.49 8.54
C LEU A 50 7.70 -3.57 7.03
N ASP A 51 8.80 -3.59 6.28
CA ASP A 51 8.78 -3.93 4.85
C ASP A 51 8.92 -5.44 4.67
N VAL A 52 7.80 -6.12 4.45
CA VAL A 52 7.73 -7.58 4.25
C VAL A 52 8.43 -7.99 2.94
N SER A 53 8.60 -7.07 1.98
CA SER A 53 9.36 -7.37 0.75
C SER A 53 10.87 -7.42 0.95
N ALA A 54 11.37 -6.89 2.06
CA ALA A 54 12.78 -6.90 2.43
C ALA A 54 13.20 -8.14 3.24
N LEU A 55 12.25 -8.99 3.64
CA LEU A 55 12.51 -10.22 4.39
C LEU A 55 13.04 -11.32 3.45
N ASN A 56 13.98 -12.11 3.94
CA ASN A 56 14.37 -13.36 3.28
C ASN A 56 13.34 -14.47 3.58
N ASP A 57 13.50 -15.63 2.93
CA ASP A 57 12.55 -16.74 3.06
C ASP A 57 12.46 -17.30 4.50
N GLU A 58 13.55 -17.29 5.26
CA GLU A 58 13.59 -17.78 6.65
C GLU A 58 12.82 -16.83 7.57
N ASP A 59 13.14 -15.53 7.52
CA ASP A 59 12.46 -14.49 8.30
C ASP A 59 10.97 -14.40 7.96
N PHE A 60 10.61 -14.64 6.70
CA PHE A 60 9.22 -14.65 6.25
C PHE A 60 8.43 -15.82 6.84
N VAL A 61 9.03 -17.01 6.91
CA VAL A 61 8.43 -18.18 7.55
C VAL A 61 8.30 -17.97 9.05
N GLU A 62 9.33 -17.41 9.70
CA GLU A 62 9.26 -17.10 11.13
C GLU A 62 8.16 -16.08 11.45
N LEU A 63 8.06 -15.00 10.67
CA LEU A 63 6.99 -14.01 10.82
C LEU A 63 5.60 -14.66 10.69
N LYS A 64 5.43 -15.59 9.75
CA LYS A 64 4.17 -16.33 9.59
C LYS A 64 3.84 -17.14 10.85
N GLU A 65 4.79 -17.86 11.42
CA GLU A 65 4.56 -18.67 12.63
C GLU A 65 4.21 -17.79 13.83
N ILE A 66 4.86 -16.64 13.99
CA ILE A 66 4.54 -15.65 15.05
C ILE A 66 3.09 -15.16 14.90
N VAL A 67 2.68 -14.79 13.68
CA VAL A 67 1.31 -14.32 13.42
C VAL A 67 0.29 -15.42 13.71
N LEU A 68 0.56 -16.67 13.32
CA LEU A 68 -0.32 -17.81 13.60
C LEU A 68 -0.45 -18.08 15.11
N ALA A 69 0.66 -18.01 15.85
CA ALA A 69 0.64 -18.16 17.30
C ALA A 69 -0.22 -17.08 17.98
N GLU A 70 -0.11 -15.83 17.54
CA GLU A 70 -0.90 -14.72 18.05
C GLU A 70 -2.40 -14.86 17.72
N ILE A 71 -2.75 -15.29 16.50
CA ILE A 71 -4.13 -15.59 16.12
C ILE A 71 -4.70 -16.66 17.05
N ASN A 72 -3.98 -17.77 17.21
CA ASN A 72 -4.38 -18.86 18.10
C ASN A 72 -4.55 -18.37 19.55
N ALA A 73 -3.66 -17.51 20.06
CA ALA A 73 -3.77 -16.96 21.40
C ALA A 73 -5.05 -16.12 21.57
N ARG A 74 -5.40 -15.29 20.57
CA ARG A 74 -6.62 -14.46 20.59
C ARG A 74 -7.88 -15.30 20.50
N GLU A 75 -7.89 -16.32 19.65
CA GLU A 75 -9.02 -17.24 19.51
C GLU A 75 -9.22 -18.09 20.77
N ASN A 76 -8.13 -18.55 21.40
CA ASN A 76 -8.20 -19.27 22.67
C ASN A 76 -8.77 -18.41 23.81
N VAL A 77 -8.43 -17.11 23.85
CA VAL A 77 -9.06 -16.18 24.81
C VAL A 77 -10.56 -16.05 24.53
N SER A 78 -10.96 -15.90 23.26
CA SER A 78 -12.36 -15.82 22.86
C SER A 78 -13.16 -17.09 23.21
N GLN A 79 -12.55 -18.28 23.02
CA GLN A 79 -13.19 -19.56 23.36
C GLN A 79 -13.22 -19.82 24.87
N LYS A 80 -12.22 -19.36 25.63
CA LYS A 80 -12.19 -19.48 27.09
C LYS A 80 -13.25 -18.62 27.77
N THR A 81 -13.65 -17.49 27.18
CA THR A 81 -14.82 -16.70 27.62
C THR A 81 -16.16 -17.35 27.29
N SER A 82 -16.25 -18.22 26.29
CA SER A 82 -17.49 -18.95 25.96
C SER A 82 -17.66 -20.27 26.71
N ILE A 83 -16.62 -20.76 27.40
CA ILE A 83 -16.72 -21.89 28.32
C ILE A 83 -17.03 -21.31 29.70
N GLU A 84 -18.27 -20.83 29.87
CA GLU A 84 -18.85 -20.69 31.20
C GLU A 84 -19.06 -22.10 31.75
N LEU A 85 -18.29 -22.47 32.78
CA LEU A 85 -18.52 -23.69 33.57
C LEU A 85 -19.81 -23.48 34.36
N PHE A 86 -20.94 -23.92 33.80
CA PHE A 86 -22.18 -24.17 34.54
C PHE A 86 -22.13 -25.56 35.20
#